data_AF-A0A965Q994-F1
#
_entry.id   AF-A0A965Q994-F1
#
_cell.length_a   1.000
_cell.length_b   1.000
_cell.length_c   1.000
_cell.angle_alpha   90.00
_cell.angle_beta   90.00
_cell.angle_gamma   90.00
#
_symmetry.space_group_name_H-M   'P 1'
#
loop_
_entity.id
_entity.type
_entity.pdbx_description
1 polymer ?
#
loop_
_entity_poly.entity_id
_entity_poly.type
_entity_poly.pdbx_seq_one_letter_code
_entity_poly.pdbx_strand_id
1 'polypeptide(L)'
;MFSGFIRVSRRAIKTVLMDQRRLAGVGNIYANESLWAARIAPTRAAARVTRAEAATLLAELQRLLAASIAVGGTTFRDYRDPLGNRGGFAAQLQVYGREGEPCPRCGVPLSGHHKLEGRATVWCRGCQR
;
A
#
# COMPACT_ATOMS: atom_id res chain seq x y z
N MET A 1 16.42 11.84 1.11
CA MET A 1 15.60 11.21 2.18
C MET A 1 14.17 10.99 1.67
N PHE A 2 13.55 9.85 1.96
CA PHE A 2 12.20 9.45 1.50
C PHE A 2 11.10 10.49 1.78
N SER A 3 11.16 11.17 2.93
CA SER A 3 10.22 12.24 3.28
C SER A 3 10.32 13.47 2.37
N GLY A 4 11.52 13.81 1.89
CA GLY A 4 11.73 14.92 0.96
C GLY A 4 11.10 14.65 -0.41
N PHE A 5 11.16 13.39 -0.86
CA PHE A 5 10.55 12.93 -2.11
C PHE A 5 9.01 13.03 -2.07
N ILE A 6 8.38 12.57 -1.00
CA ILE A 6 6.93 12.52 -0.89
C ILE A 6 6.34 13.93 -0.76
N ARG A 7 6.96 14.78 0.06
CA ARG A 7 6.33 16.02 0.54
C ARG A 7 6.36 17.18 -0.48
N VAL A 8 7.01 17.01 -1.62
CA VAL A 8 7.03 18.02 -2.70
C VAL A 8 5.80 17.95 -3.62
N SER A 9 4.93 16.95 -3.46
CA SER A 9 3.77 16.77 -4.33
C SER A 9 2.44 17.09 -3.64
N ARG A 10 1.55 17.77 -4.36
CA ARG A 10 0.15 17.97 -3.94
C ARG A 10 -0.76 16.80 -4.34
N ARG A 11 -0.27 15.85 -5.14
CA ARG A 11 -1.00 14.63 -5.53
C ARG A 11 -1.28 13.76 -4.30
N ALA A 12 -2.26 12.87 -4.43
CA ALA A 12 -2.54 11.86 -3.43
C ALA A 12 -1.30 11.00 -3.12
N ILE A 13 -1.08 10.68 -1.85
CA ILE A 13 0.09 9.93 -1.39
C ILE A 13 0.23 8.59 -2.11
N LYS A 14 -0.89 7.87 -2.31
CA LYS A 14 -0.87 6.59 -3.04
C LYS A 14 -0.34 6.77 -4.47
N THR A 15 -0.80 7.81 -5.16
CA THR A 15 -0.34 8.13 -6.51
C THR A 15 1.16 8.42 -6.54
N VAL A 16 1.69 9.12 -5.54
CA VAL A 16 3.12 9.38 -5.42
C VAL A 16 3.93 8.11 -5.16
N LEU A 17 3.42 7.20 -4.32
CA LEU A 17 4.08 5.92 -4.04
C LEU A 17 4.15 5.00 -5.27
N MET A 18 3.16 5.09 -6.17
CA MET A 18 3.08 4.24 -7.36
C MET A 18 3.84 4.81 -8.57
N ASP A 19 4.37 6.03 -8.46
CA ASP A 19 5.11 6.68 -9.56
C ASP A 19 6.49 6.03 -9.73
N GLN A 20 6.59 5.14 -10.73
CA GLN A 20 7.81 4.36 -11.00
C GLN A 20 9.01 5.20 -11.43
N ARG A 21 8.81 6.46 -11.84
CA ARG A 21 9.94 7.38 -12.11
C ARG A 21 10.61 7.85 -10.82
N ARG A 22 9.91 7.72 -9.69
CA ARG A 22 10.33 8.22 -8.39
C ARG A 22 10.62 7.10 -7.39
N LEU A 23 9.82 6.03 -7.40
CA LEU A 23 9.96 4.88 -6.51
C LEU A 23 9.65 3.59 -7.28
N ALA A 24 10.71 2.86 -7.65
CA ALA A 24 10.58 1.59 -8.34
C ALA A 24 10.11 0.47 -7.38
N GLY A 25 9.32 -0.47 -7.90
CA GLY A 25 8.96 -1.70 -7.20
C GLY A 25 7.75 -1.61 -6.27
N VAL A 26 7.24 -0.40 -5.98
CA VAL A 26 6.00 -0.24 -5.22
C VAL A 26 4.79 -0.24 -6.15
N GLY A 27 4.10 -1.37 -6.18
CA GLY A 27 2.85 -1.56 -6.92
C GLY A 27 1.59 -1.30 -6.09
N ASN A 28 0.42 -1.50 -6.71
CA ASN A 28 -0.88 -1.21 -6.11
C ASN A 28 -1.14 -1.95 -4.78
N ILE A 29 -0.65 -3.20 -4.68
CA ILE A 29 -0.79 -4.03 -3.47
C ILE A 29 -0.06 -3.39 -2.31
N TYR A 30 1.26 -3.24 -2.42
CA TYR A 30 2.09 -2.68 -1.35
C TYR A 30 1.73 -1.24 -1.03
N ALA A 31 1.25 -0.45 -2.01
CA ALA A 31 0.74 0.88 -1.74
C ALA A 31 -0.49 0.87 -0.81
N ASN A 32 -1.50 0.02 -1.09
CA ASN A 32 -2.68 -0.09 -0.22
C ASN A 32 -2.30 -0.63 1.18
N GLU A 33 -1.52 -1.71 1.24
CA GLU A 33 -1.12 -2.36 2.50
C GLU A 33 -0.28 -1.44 3.39
N SER A 34 0.75 -0.80 2.81
CA SER A 34 1.63 0.09 3.59
C SER A 34 0.91 1.34 4.09
N LEU A 35 0.00 1.92 3.30
CA LEU A 35 -0.81 3.05 3.73
C LEU A 35 -1.78 2.66 4.85
N TRP A 36 -2.35 1.45 4.80
CA TRP A 36 -3.19 0.95 5.89
C TRP A 36 -2.40 0.66 7.16
N ALA A 37 -1.22 0.06 7.03
CA ALA A 37 -0.31 -0.19 8.13
C ALA A 37 0.14 1.11 8.80
N ALA A 38 0.54 2.10 7.99
CA ALA A 38 0.96 3.43 8.44
C ALA A 38 -0.19 4.35 8.86
N ARG A 39 -1.46 3.93 8.73
CA ARG A 39 -2.67 4.70 9.11
C ARG A 39 -2.85 6.00 8.31
N ILE A 40 -2.42 6.01 7.05
CA ILE A 40 -2.46 7.18 6.17
C ILE A 40 -3.58 7.01 5.14
N ALA A 41 -4.45 8.02 4.99
CA ALA A 41 -5.48 8.00 3.95
C ALA A 41 -4.84 8.04 2.54
N PRO A 42 -5.23 7.15 1.61
CA PRO A 42 -4.58 7.06 0.29
C PRO A 42 -4.78 8.30 -0.58
N THR A 43 -5.87 9.04 -0.35
CA THR A 43 -6.23 10.28 -1.04
C THR A 43 -5.57 11.51 -0.42
N ARG A 44 -4.93 11.39 0.75
CA ARG A 44 -4.28 12.50 1.42
C ARG A 44 -3.17 13.08 0.55
N ALA A 45 -3.11 14.40 0.43
CA ALA A 45 -2.04 15.06 -0.31
C ALA A 45 -0.68 14.68 0.29
N ALA A 46 0.26 14.26 -0.56
CA ALA A 46 1.58 13.80 -0.14
C ALA A 46 2.36 14.86 0.66
N ALA A 47 2.22 16.13 0.29
CA ALA A 47 2.75 17.29 1.02
C ALA A 47 2.24 17.42 2.48
N ARG A 48 1.06 16.85 2.79
CA ARG A 48 0.48 16.87 4.14
C ARG A 48 0.94 15.70 5.01
N VAL A 49 1.68 14.73 4.46
CA VAL A 49 2.28 13.67 5.26
C VAL A 49 3.42 14.26 6.09
N THR A 50 3.34 14.09 7.41
CA THR A 50 4.37 14.55 8.33
C THR A 50 5.65 13.72 8.20
N ARG A 51 6.78 14.22 8.73
CA ARG A 51 8.04 13.47 8.72
C ARG A 51 7.94 12.15 9.49
N ALA A 52 7.23 12.17 10.63
CA ALA A 52 7.00 10.98 11.44
C ALA A 52 6.19 9.92 10.67
N GLU A 53 5.07 10.32 10.07
CA GLU A 53 4.26 9.42 9.25
C GLU A 53 5.01 8.89 8.03
N ALA A 54 5.86 9.72 7.39
CA ALA A 54 6.70 9.28 6.28
C ALA A 54 7.74 8.24 6.73
N ALA A 55 8.28 8.37 7.94
CA ALA A 55 9.19 7.37 8.51
C ALA A 55 8.46 6.05 8.81
N THR A 56 7.27 6.12 9.43
CA THR A 56 6.41 4.94 9.64
C THR A 56 6.05 4.27 8.32
N LEU A 57 5.66 5.04 7.31
CA LEU A 57 5.32 4.52 5.98
C LEU A 57 6.50 3.81 5.32
N LEU A 58 7.71 4.37 5.42
CA LEU A 58 8.91 3.72 4.90
C LEU A 58 9.19 2.40 5.61
N ALA A 59 9.11 2.38 6.94
CA ALA A 59 9.32 1.17 7.74
C ALA A 59 8.31 0.08 7.37
N GLU A 60 7.03 0.42 7.22
CA GLU A 60 5.98 -0.52 6.82
C GLU A 60 6.16 -1.02 5.38
N LEU A 61 6.56 -0.14 4.44
CA LEU A 61 6.90 -0.56 3.08
C LEU A 61 8.05 -1.56 3.08
N GLN A 62 9.14 -1.27 3.79
CA GLN A 62 10.29 -2.16 3.88
C GLN A 62 9.90 -3.50 4.52
N ARG A 63 9.13 -3.47 5.61
CA ARG A 63 8.63 -4.67 6.29
C ARG A 63 7.79 -5.55 5.36
N LEU A 64 6.82 -4.96 4.64
CA LEU A 64 5.94 -5.69 3.73
C LEU A 64 6.69 -6.24 2.51
N LEU A 65 7.61 -5.45 1.93
CA LEU A 65 8.43 -5.92 0.81
C LEU A 65 9.37 -7.04 1.22
N ALA A 66 10.05 -6.92 2.37
CA ALA A 66 10.92 -7.96 2.90
C ALA A 66 10.14 -9.24 3.21
N ALA A 67 8.97 -9.12 3.86
CA ALA A 67 8.12 -10.26 4.15
C ALA A 67 7.60 -10.93 2.87
N SER A 68 7.28 -10.15 1.83
CA SER A 68 6.89 -10.69 0.53
C SER A 68 8.03 -11.42 -0.16
N ILE A 69 9.24 -10.84 -0.20
CA ILE A 69 10.43 -11.48 -0.79
C ILE A 69 10.74 -12.79 -0.07
N ALA A 70 10.65 -12.82 1.26
CA ALA A 70 10.92 -14.02 2.07
C ALA A 70 10.00 -15.21 1.74
N VAL A 71 8.79 -14.95 1.23
CA VAL A 71 7.80 -15.99 0.87
C VAL A 71 7.59 -16.14 -0.64
N GLY A 72 8.55 -15.67 -1.45
CA GLY A 72 8.51 -15.80 -2.91
C GLY A 72 7.57 -14.83 -3.62
N GLY A 73 7.18 -13.74 -2.98
CA GLY A 73 6.38 -12.66 -3.56
C GLY A 73 4.87 -12.77 -3.36
N THR A 74 4.13 -11.82 -3.94
CA THR A 74 2.67 -11.84 -4.05
C THR A 74 2.22 -12.46 -5.36
N THR A 75 1.67 -13.66 -5.32
CA THR A 75 0.96 -14.25 -6.47
C THR A 75 -0.53 -14.04 -6.35
N PHE A 76 -1.11 -13.23 -7.24
CA PHE A 76 -2.57 -12.98 -7.25
C PHE A 76 -3.28 -13.27 -8.59
N ARG A 77 -2.59 -13.19 -9.74
CA ARG A 77 -3.14 -13.60 -11.04
C ARG A 77 -2.19 -14.56 -11.77
N ASP A 78 -1.03 -14.08 -12.21
CA ASP A 78 -0.14 -14.89 -13.09
C ASP A 78 1.33 -14.94 -12.63
N TYR A 79 1.68 -14.29 -11.52
CA TYR A 79 3.06 -14.32 -11.03
C TYR A 79 3.40 -15.71 -10.48
N ARG A 80 4.29 -16.42 -11.14
CA ARG A 80 4.91 -17.65 -10.62
C ARG A 80 6.37 -17.36 -10.35
N ASP A 81 6.93 -17.99 -9.32
CA ASP A 81 8.38 -18.01 -9.18
C ASP A 81 9.01 -18.74 -10.40
N PRO A 82 10.34 -18.68 -10.57
CA PRO A 82 11.03 -19.39 -11.66
C PRO A 82 10.79 -20.91 -11.69
N LEU A 83 10.24 -21.50 -10.63
CA LEU A 83 9.93 -22.92 -10.48
C LEU A 83 8.43 -23.22 -10.70
N GLY A 84 7.61 -22.21 -11.01
CA GLY A 84 6.19 -22.38 -11.31
C GLY A 84 5.26 -22.29 -10.07
N ASN A 85 5.77 -22.02 -8.88
CA ASN A 85 4.98 -21.97 -7.65
C ASN A 85 4.28 -20.62 -7.44
N ARG A 86 3.15 -20.65 -6.72
CA ARG A 86 2.46 -19.45 -6.28
C ARG A 86 3.12 -18.91 -4.99
N GLY A 87 3.50 -17.64 -4.97
CA GLY A 87 3.97 -16.94 -3.78
C GLY A 87 2.88 -16.84 -2.71
N GLY A 88 3.27 -17.06 -1.45
CA GLY A 88 2.34 -17.22 -0.32
C GLY A 88 1.83 -15.91 0.29
N PHE A 89 2.32 -14.74 -0.15
CA PHE A 89 2.03 -13.47 0.53
C PHE A 89 0.57 -13.01 0.41
N ALA A 90 -0.20 -13.57 -0.53
CA ALA A 90 -1.62 -13.27 -0.68
C ALA A 90 -2.41 -13.46 0.62
N ALA A 91 -2.06 -14.48 1.42
CA ALA A 91 -2.70 -14.76 2.70
C ALA A 91 -2.39 -13.70 3.78
N GLN A 92 -1.32 -12.93 3.63
CA GLN A 92 -0.88 -11.92 4.61
C GLN A 92 -1.49 -10.53 4.33
N LEU A 93 -2.16 -10.33 3.19
CA LEU A 93 -2.78 -9.06 2.82
C LEU A 93 -3.97 -8.74 3.73
N GLN A 94 -3.98 -7.51 4.25
CA GLN A 94 -4.95 -7.03 5.24
C GLN A 94 -6.10 -6.24 4.62
N VAL A 95 -5.87 -5.58 3.48
CA VAL A 95 -6.88 -4.71 2.86
C VAL A 95 -7.01 -4.88 1.36
N TYR A 96 -5.93 -5.24 0.65
CA TYR A 96 -5.97 -5.33 -0.81
C TYR A 96 -6.98 -6.41 -1.26
N GLY A 97 -7.91 -6.03 -2.14
CA GLY A 97 -8.93 -6.95 -2.67
C GLY A 97 -10.07 -7.26 -1.70
N ARG A 98 -10.07 -6.68 -0.50
CA ARG A 98 -11.05 -6.93 0.56
C ARG A 98 -12.07 -5.78 0.70
N GLU A 99 -12.43 -5.13 -0.41
CA GLU A 99 -13.43 -4.07 -0.39
C GLU A 99 -14.77 -4.61 0.14
N GLY A 100 -15.40 -3.90 1.08
CA GLY A 100 -16.62 -4.32 1.75
C GLY A 100 -16.42 -5.25 2.96
N GLU A 101 -15.27 -5.90 3.10
CA GLU A 101 -14.95 -6.74 4.27
C GLU A 101 -14.69 -5.88 5.53
N PRO A 102 -14.94 -6.41 6.74
CA PRO A 102 -14.61 -5.70 7.97
C PRO A 102 -13.09 -5.47 8.09
N CYS A 103 -12.69 -4.25 8.44
CA CYS A 103 -11.28 -3.95 8.68
C CYS A 103 -10.72 -4.82 9.82
N PRO A 104 -9.59 -5.52 9.63
CA PRO A 104 -9.04 -6.42 10.65
C PRO A 104 -8.56 -5.70 11.91
N ARG A 105 -8.43 -4.36 11.88
CA ARG A 105 -8.04 -3.55 13.05
C ARG A 105 -9.22 -3.00 13.83
N CYS A 106 -10.30 -2.61 13.17
CA CYS A 106 -11.37 -1.83 13.82
C CYS A 106 -12.80 -2.25 13.43
N GLY A 107 -12.98 -3.30 12.63
CA GLY A 107 -14.29 -3.81 12.22
C GLY A 107 -15.06 -2.98 11.19
N VAL A 108 -14.75 -1.68 11.04
CA VAL A 108 -15.40 -0.81 10.04
C VAL A 108 -15.19 -1.38 8.62
N PRO A 109 -16.24 -1.51 7.79
CA PRO A 109 -16.11 -2.00 6.43
C PRO A 109 -15.08 -1.23 5.60
N LEU A 110 -14.22 -1.97 4.92
CA LEU A 110 -13.21 -1.42 4.03
C LEU A 110 -13.88 -0.74 2.84
N SER A 111 -13.47 0.50 2.58
CA SER A 111 -13.93 1.25 1.42
C SER A 111 -13.00 1.02 0.25
N GLY A 112 -13.57 0.95 -0.95
CA GLY A 112 -12.77 0.97 -2.16
C GLY A 112 -13.26 1.93 -3.23
N HIS A 113 -12.36 2.25 -4.16
CA HIS A 113 -12.66 2.96 -5.40
C HIS A 113 -11.51 2.84 -6.41
N HIS A 114 -11.77 3.26 -7.65
CA HIS A 114 -10.77 3.34 -8.72
C HIS A 114 -10.35 4.78 -9.08
N LYS A 115 -10.65 5.77 -8.22
CA LYS A 115 -10.45 7.21 -8.52
C LYS A 115 -8.99 7.64 -8.64
N LEU A 116 -8.04 6.85 -8.10
CA LEU A 116 -6.61 7.18 -8.13
C LEU A 116 -5.98 6.49 -9.34
N GLU A 117 -5.97 7.18 -10.47
CA GLU A 117 -5.38 6.74 -11.75
C GLU A 117 -5.95 5.39 -12.26
N GLY A 118 -7.24 5.14 -12.02
CA GLY A 118 -7.89 3.90 -12.43
C GLY A 118 -7.46 2.67 -11.61
N ARG A 119 -6.65 2.85 -10.56
CA ARG A 119 -6.11 1.74 -9.75
C ARG A 119 -7.02 1.45 -8.56
N ALA A 120 -7.35 0.16 -8.38
CA ALA A 120 -8.11 -0.33 -7.24
C ALA A 120 -7.47 0.13 -5.92
N THR A 121 -8.18 0.94 -5.16
CA THR A 121 -7.74 1.48 -3.88
C THR A 121 -8.68 0.96 -2.82
N VAL A 122 -8.15 0.23 -1.84
CA VAL A 122 -8.93 -0.26 -0.70
C VAL A 122 -8.28 0.26 0.57
N TRP A 123 -9.09 0.83 1.47
CA TRP A 123 -8.60 1.43 2.72
C TRP A 123 -9.69 1.45 3.78
N CYS A 124 -9.30 1.62 5.05
CA CYS A 124 -10.22 1.74 6.17
C CYS A 124 -10.41 3.21 6.57
N ARG A 125 -11.65 3.71 6.47
CA ARG A 125 -11.99 5.09 6.89
C ARG A 125 -11.88 5.32 8.40
N GLY A 126 -12.02 4.26 9.21
CA GLY A 126 -11.86 4.36 10.67
C GLY A 126 -10.39 4.41 11.11
N CYS A 127 -9.50 3.77 10.34
CA CYS A 127 -8.09 3.63 10.72
C CYS A 127 -7.14 4.61 10.02
N GLN A 128 -7.52 5.19 8.88
CA GLN A 128 -6.63 5.97 8.02
C GLN A 128 -7.12 7.41 7.90
N ARG A 129 -6.21 8.37 8.14
CA ARG A 129 -6.50 9.82 8.15
C ARG A 129 -5.58 10.60 7.23
#